data_AF-A0A9W9YHJ7-F1
#
_entry.id   AF-A0A9W9YHJ7-F1
#
_cell.length_a   1.000
_cell.length_b   1.000
_cell.length_c   1.000
_cell.angle_alpha   90.00
_cell.angle_beta   90.00
_cell.angle_gamma   90.00
#
_symmetry.space_group_name_H-M   'P 1'
#
loop_
_entity.id
_entity.type
_entity.pdbx_description
1 polymer ?
#
loop_
_entity_poly.entity_id
_entity_poly.type
_entity_poly.pdbx_seq_one_letter_code
_entity_poly.pdbx_strand_id
1 'polypeptide(L)'
;METEMDKEIPEEGVVSNQETTKLKSAAIKRKWNHFIDNTTLHGMQYVFNGQTKVRSIIWAFFLARRYGILFFSILAAFEEIFSLLSYNKTNGGIRKFAQVFPAVTICNFNMLKKSYSEQVIHEDLLKYLFRAKLKEVGIKSKQKRHKLERF
;
A
#
# COMPACT_ATOMS: atom_id res chain seq x y z
N MET A 1 45.27 27.94 34.53
CA MET A 1 46.73 28.08 34.40
C MET A 1 47.21 26.76 33.86
N GLU A 2 47.63 26.80 32.61
CA GLU A 2 47.83 25.70 31.68
C GLU A 2 48.66 24.54 32.24
N THR A 3 48.28 23.32 31.87
CA THR A 3 49.23 22.22 31.68
C THR A 3 49.17 21.86 30.21
N GLU A 4 50.04 22.52 29.45
CA GLU A 4 50.43 22.17 28.10
C GLU A 4 51.77 21.46 28.21
N MET A 5 51.80 20.17 27.88
CA MET A 5 53.04 19.46 27.63
C MET A 5 52.83 18.64 26.37
N ASP A 6 53.12 19.31 25.25
CA ASP A 6 53.10 18.76 23.91
C ASP A 6 54.18 17.69 23.70
N LYS A 7 53.84 16.79 22.77
CA LYS A 7 54.72 16.01 21.90
C LYS A 7 55.66 14.98 22.54
N GLU A 8 55.23 13.72 22.44
CA GLU A 8 55.95 12.80 21.54
C GLU A 8 54.97 12.09 20.61
N ILE A 9 55.20 12.28 19.31
CA ILE A 9 54.69 11.43 18.24
C ILE A 9 55.78 10.36 18.06
N PRO A 10 55.55 9.07 18.37
CA PRO A 10 56.44 8.05 17.88
C PRO A 10 56.06 7.78 16.42
N GLU A 11 56.91 8.31 15.54
CA GLU A 11 57.48 7.66 14.37
C GLU A 11 56.73 6.45 13.79
N GLU A 12 56.46 6.53 12.49
CA GLU A 12 56.03 5.43 11.63
C GLU A 12 56.99 4.23 11.72
N GLY A 13 56.74 3.35 12.69
CA GLY A 13 57.23 1.98 12.66
C GLY A 13 56.19 1.11 11.96
N VAL A 14 56.61 0.39 10.92
CA VAL A 14 55.83 -0.61 10.17
C VAL A 14 55.27 -1.67 11.14
N VAL A 15 54.14 -1.37 11.79
CA VAL A 15 53.34 -2.36 12.51
C VAL A 15 52.62 -3.17 11.44
N SER A 16 53.01 -4.43 11.39
CA SER A 16 52.51 -5.42 10.44
C SER A 16 51.02 -5.23 10.12
N ASN A 17 50.66 -5.24 8.84
CA ASN A 17 49.24 -5.24 8.40
C ASN A 17 48.40 -6.35 9.09
N GLN A 18 49.06 -7.35 9.67
CA GLN A 18 48.44 -8.41 10.47
C GLN A 18 48.10 -8.00 11.92
N GLU A 19 48.87 -7.11 12.56
CA GLU A 19 48.54 -6.60 13.90
C GLU A 19 47.41 -5.59 13.86
N THR A 20 47.41 -4.68 12.90
CA THR A 20 46.35 -3.67 12.75
C THR A 20 45.01 -4.34 12.40
N THR A 21 45.02 -5.42 11.61
CA THR A 21 43.81 -6.22 11.30
C THR A 21 43.35 -7.06 12.48
N LYS A 22 44.26 -7.67 13.26
CA LYS A 22 43.92 -8.36 14.51
C LYS A 22 43.32 -7.41 15.55
N LEU A 23 43.92 -6.24 15.77
CA LEU A 23 43.40 -5.20 16.68
C LEU A 23 42.02 -4.69 16.25
N LYS A 24 41.83 -4.42 14.95
CA LYS A 24 40.51 -4.05 14.40
C LYS A 24 39.48 -5.15 14.62
N SER A 25 39.82 -6.41 14.35
CA SER A 25 38.90 -7.55 14.55
C SER A 25 38.51 -7.77 16.02
N ALA A 26 39.44 -7.54 16.94
CA ALA A 26 39.20 -7.62 18.38
C ALA A 26 38.31 -6.46 18.86
N ALA A 27 38.53 -5.25 18.34
CA ALA A 27 37.68 -4.10 18.62
C ALA A 27 36.24 -4.29 18.09
N ILE A 28 36.09 -4.86 16.88
CA ILE A 28 34.79 -5.20 16.30
C ILE A 28 34.09 -6.26 17.16
N LYS A 29 34.79 -7.32 17.57
CA LYS A 29 34.23 -8.35 18.48
C LYS A 29 33.76 -7.76 19.81
N ARG A 30 34.53 -6.85 20.41
CA ARG A 30 34.13 -6.16 21.65
C ARG A 30 32.86 -5.34 21.46
N LYS A 31 32.79 -4.53 20.39
CA LYS A 31 31.60 -3.75 20.06
C LYS A 31 30.39 -4.65 19.78
N TRP A 32 30.61 -5.76 19.08
CA TRP A 32 29.57 -6.73 18.79
C TRP A 32 29.02 -7.37 20.06
N ASN A 33 29.89 -7.89 20.94
CA ASN A 33 29.45 -8.47 22.20
C ASN A 33 28.71 -7.45 23.07
N HIS A 34 29.24 -6.23 23.19
CA HIS A 34 28.57 -5.14 23.90
C HIS A 34 27.21 -4.79 23.30
N PHE A 35 27.07 -4.86 21.97
CA PHE A 35 25.77 -4.69 21.32
C PHE A 35 24.82 -5.83 21.71
N ILE A 36 25.23 -7.09 21.56
CA ILE A 36 24.43 -8.28 21.88
C ILE A 36 23.95 -8.27 23.34
N ASP A 37 24.78 -7.81 24.27
CA ASP A 37 24.43 -7.73 25.70
C ASP A 37 23.44 -6.61 26.01
N ASN A 38 23.45 -5.52 25.24
CA ASN A 38 22.57 -4.36 25.44
C ASN A 38 21.32 -4.36 24.55
N THR A 39 21.14 -5.35 23.67
CA THR A 39 19.90 -5.41 22.87
C THR A 39 18.72 -5.82 23.74
N THR A 40 17.56 -5.23 23.47
CA THR A 40 16.27 -5.66 24.04
C THR A 40 15.74 -6.96 23.42
N LEU A 41 16.47 -7.56 22.48
CA LEU A 41 16.09 -8.79 21.80
C LEU A 41 16.27 -10.01 22.73
N HIS A 42 15.20 -10.38 23.43
CA HIS A 42 15.18 -11.58 24.26
C HIS A 42 15.60 -12.82 23.45
N GLY A 43 16.66 -13.48 23.89
CA GLY A 43 17.19 -14.69 23.24
C GLY A 43 18.54 -14.51 22.56
N MET A 44 18.88 -13.30 22.09
CA MET A 44 20.09 -13.07 21.28
C MET A 44 21.37 -13.41 22.04
N GLN A 45 21.42 -13.06 23.32
CA GLN A 45 22.52 -13.39 24.24
C GLN A 45 22.76 -14.91 24.40
N TYR A 46 21.73 -15.75 24.32
CA TYR A 46 21.88 -17.21 24.48
C TYR A 46 22.48 -17.87 23.23
N VAL A 47 22.36 -17.23 22.07
CA VAL A 47 22.98 -17.69 20.82
C VAL A 47 24.48 -17.38 20.82
N PHE A 48 24.89 -16.20 21.31
CA PHE A 48 26.30 -15.79 21.26
C PHE A 48 27.11 -16.15 22.51
N ASN A 49 26.48 -16.14 23.70
CA ASN A 49 27.14 -16.38 24.99
C ASN A 49 26.93 -17.79 25.55
N GLY A 50 26.39 -18.71 24.74
CA GLY A 50 26.14 -20.09 25.15
C GLY A 50 27.42 -20.86 25.44
N GLN A 51 27.55 -21.42 26.66
CA GLN A 51 28.70 -22.24 27.09
C GLN A 51 29.00 -23.42 26.13
N THR A 52 27.99 -23.95 25.43
CA THR A 52 28.15 -25.03 24.45
C THR A 52 27.54 -24.65 23.11
N LYS A 53 28.26 -24.97 22.02
CA LYS A 53 27.82 -24.69 20.64
C LYS A 53 26.46 -25.32 20.32
N VAL A 54 26.19 -26.50 20.88
CA VAL A 54 24.91 -27.21 20.73
C VAL A 54 23.74 -26.40 21.32
N ARG A 55 23.92 -25.83 22.52
CA ARG A 55 22.89 -25.00 23.16
C ARG A 55 22.63 -23.74 22.34
N SER A 56 23.67 -23.09 21.83
CA SER A 56 23.55 -21.93 20.93
C SER A 56 22.70 -22.23 19.68
N ILE A 57 22.93 -23.39 19.04
CA ILE A 57 22.16 -23.83 17.87
C ILE A 57 20.69 -24.05 18.22
N ILE A 58 20.39 -24.72 19.34
CA ILE A 58 19.02 -24.95 19.80
C ILE A 58 18.29 -23.62 20.04
N TRP A 59 18.93 -22.66 20.69
CA TRP A 59 18.37 -21.32 20.91
C TRP A 59 18.17 -20.56 19.60
N ALA A 60 19.09 -20.69 18.63
CA ALA A 60 18.95 -20.10 17.31
C ALA A 60 17.74 -20.67 16.55
N PHE A 61 17.48 -21.98 16.64
CA PHE A 61 16.29 -22.59 16.05
C PHE A 61 14.98 -22.05 16.66
N PHE A 62 14.91 -21.92 17.98
CA PHE A 62 13.72 -21.36 18.63
C PHE A 62 13.47 -19.90 18.25
N LEU A 63 14.54 -19.10 18.19
CA LEU A 63 14.46 -17.72 17.72
C LEU A 63 14.01 -17.66 16.27
N ALA A 64 14.66 -18.39 15.37
CA ALA A 64 14.32 -18.44 13.95
C ALA A 64 12.85 -18.84 13.75
N ARG A 65 12.37 -19.85 14.47
CA ARG A 65 10.96 -20.26 14.43
C ARG A 65 10.03 -19.15 14.90
N ARG A 66 10.35 -18.46 15.99
CA ARG A 66 9.54 -17.34 16.51
C ARG A 66 9.49 -16.17 15.54
N TYR A 67 10.63 -15.79 14.94
CA TYR A 67 10.65 -14.75 13.90
C TYR A 67 9.91 -15.16 12.64
N GLY A 68 10.00 -16.43 12.23
CA GLY A 68 9.26 -16.94 11.08
C GLY A 68 7.75 -16.84 11.27
N ILE A 69 7.24 -17.25 12.44
CA ILE A 69 5.82 -17.12 12.78
C ILE A 69 5.42 -15.64 12.83
N LEU A 70 6.20 -14.80 13.50
CA LEU A 70 5.93 -13.36 13.60
C LEU A 70 5.87 -12.69 12.22
N PHE A 71 6.83 -13.00 11.34
CA PHE A 71 6.89 -12.46 9.98
C PHE A 71 5.68 -12.89 9.16
N PHE A 72 5.31 -14.17 9.23
CA PHE A 72 4.10 -14.67 8.56
C PHE A 72 2.83 -13.99 9.08
N SER A 73 2.69 -13.84 10.41
CA SER A 73 1.57 -13.12 11.03
C SER A 73 1.50 -11.67 10.58
N ILE A 74 2.64 -10.99 10.47
CA ILE A 74 2.71 -9.61 9.99
C ILE A 74 2.22 -9.54 8.53
N LEU A 75 2.68 -10.43 7.65
CA LEU A 75 2.24 -10.46 6.26
C LEU A 75 0.73 -10.71 6.14
N ALA A 76 0.20 -11.68 6.88
CA ALA A 76 -1.24 -11.95 6.91
C ALA A 76 -2.05 -10.74 7.40
N ALA A 77 -1.56 -10.06 8.46
CA ALA A 77 -2.20 -8.84 8.95
C ALA A 77 -2.15 -7.69 7.93
N PHE A 78 -1.04 -7.55 7.19
CA PHE A 78 -0.96 -6.56 6.11
C PHE A 78 -1.97 -6.85 5.02
N GLU A 79 -2.11 -8.10 4.56
CA GLU A 79 -3.10 -8.47 3.55
C GLU A 79 -4.53 -8.15 4.02
N GLU A 80 -4.86 -8.45 5.28
CA GLU A 80 -6.16 -8.13 5.86
C GLU A 80 -6.39 -6.60 5.91
N ILE A 81 -5.39 -5.83 6.34
CA ILE A 81 -5.46 -4.36 6.37
C ILE A 81 -5.66 -3.80 4.96
N PHE A 82 -4.94 -4.30 3.95
CA PHE A 82 -5.10 -3.86 2.56
C PHE A 82 -6.46 -4.25 1.98
N SER A 83 -6.98 -5.42 2.35
CA SER A 83 -8.32 -5.87 1.98
C SER A 83 -9.40 -4.99 2.60
N LEU A 84 -9.26 -4.63 3.88
CA LEU A 84 -10.16 -3.69 4.56
C LEU A 84 -10.06 -2.27 4.01
N LEU A 85 -8.87 -1.83 3.59
CA LEU A 85 -8.68 -0.53 2.93
C LEU A 85 -9.31 -0.51 1.53
N SER A 86 -9.24 -1.63 0.81
CA SER A 86 -9.91 -1.82 -0.48
C SER A 86 -11.42 -2.04 -0.33
N TYR A 87 -11.88 -2.54 0.81
CA TYR A 87 -13.29 -2.56 1.21
C TYR A 87 -13.70 -1.15 1.66
N ASN A 88 -13.56 -0.20 0.74
CA ASN A 88 -14.06 1.15 0.82
C ASN A 88 -15.59 1.14 0.78
N LYS A 89 -16.18 0.80 1.93
CA LYS A 89 -17.42 1.41 2.43
C LYS A 89 -18.55 1.51 1.39
N THR A 90 -18.91 0.39 0.75
CA THR A 90 -20.32 0.17 0.44
C THR A 90 -21.02 -0.10 1.76
N ASN A 91 -21.28 0.97 2.53
CA ASN A 91 -22.18 0.93 3.66
C ASN A 91 -23.55 0.51 3.12
N GLY A 92 -23.75 -0.81 3.05
CA GLY A 92 -25.04 -1.42 2.81
C GLY A 92 -25.98 -0.93 3.90
N GLY A 93 -26.88 -0.05 3.49
CA GLY A 93 -28.12 0.28 4.19
C GLY A 93 -27.98 0.51 5.68
N ILE A 94 -27.41 1.66 6.09
CA ILE A 94 -27.98 2.30 7.27
C ILE A 94 -29.45 2.52 6.90
N ARG A 95 -30.35 1.75 7.52
CA ARG A 95 -31.80 1.92 7.40
C ARG A 95 -32.13 3.29 7.98
N LYS A 96 -31.87 4.34 7.20
CA LYS A 96 -32.28 5.69 7.53
C LYS A 96 -33.79 5.68 7.41
N PHE A 97 -34.46 5.81 8.56
CA PHE A 97 -35.92 5.93 8.65
C PHE A 97 -36.48 7.18 7.94
N ALA A 98 -35.63 7.98 7.30
CA ALA A 98 -35.98 9.09 6.42
C ALA A 98 -35.22 8.94 5.08
N GLN A 99 -35.69 8.03 4.23
CA GLN A 99 -35.22 7.94 2.85
C GLN A 99 -35.89 9.06 2.04
N VAL A 100 -35.11 9.98 1.46
CA VAL A 100 -35.63 10.97 0.51
C VAL A 100 -36.23 10.20 -0.66
N PHE A 101 -37.51 10.42 -0.94
CA PHE A 101 -38.18 9.79 -2.09
C PHE A 101 -37.47 10.24 -3.37
N PRO A 102 -36.97 9.33 -4.21
CA PRO A 102 -36.24 9.71 -5.41
C PRO A 102 -37.19 10.42 -6.38
N ALA A 103 -36.64 11.33 -7.19
CA ALA A 103 -37.38 11.85 -8.32
C ALA A 103 -37.65 10.72 -9.31
N VAL A 104 -38.92 10.30 -9.42
CA VAL A 104 -39.36 9.30 -10.39
C VAL A 104 -39.89 10.03 -11.61
N THR A 105 -39.13 9.96 -12.72
CA THR A 105 -39.58 10.51 -14.00
C THR A 105 -40.24 9.40 -14.80
N ILE A 106 -41.57 9.44 -14.91
CA ILE A 106 -42.34 8.53 -15.77
C ILE A 106 -42.60 9.25 -17.09
N CYS A 107 -42.05 8.72 -18.18
CA CYS A 107 -42.36 9.17 -19.53
C CYS A 107 -43.22 8.14 -20.23
N ASN A 108 -44.26 8.60 -20.94
CA ASN A 108 -45.00 7.75 -21.86
C ASN A 108 -44.08 7.35 -23.03
N PHE A 109 -44.07 6.07 -23.40
CA PHE A 109 -43.34 5.60 -24.58
C PHE A 109 -43.85 6.23 -25.87
N ASN A 110 -45.12 6.65 -25.90
CA ASN A 110 -45.66 7.38 -27.01
C ASN A 110 -45.20 8.85 -26.96
N MET A 111 -44.39 9.24 -27.94
CA MET A 111 -43.83 10.59 -28.07
C MET A 111 -44.89 11.65 -28.38
N LEU A 112 -46.04 11.28 -28.96
CA LEU A 112 -47.04 12.23 -29.44
C LEU A 112 -48.49 11.73 -29.24
N LYS A 113 -49.37 12.59 -28.73
CA LYS A 113 -50.79 12.27 -28.61
C LYS A 113 -51.49 12.42 -29.96
N LYS A 114 -52.33 11.44 -30.34
CA LYS A 114 -53.08 11.42 -31.62
C LYS A 114 -53.91 12.69 -31.88
N SER A 115 -54.51 13.26 -30.83
CA SER A 115 -55.29 14.50 -30.95
C SER A 115 -54.44 15.71 -31.33
N TYR A 116 -53.15 15.70 -30.98
CA TYR A 116 -52.22 16.79 -31.29
C TYR A 116 -51.68 16.65 -32.73
N SER A 117 -51.49 15.42 -33.21
CA SER A 117 -51.08 15.20 -34.62
C SER A 117 -52.14 15.61 -35.64
N GLU A 118 -53.41 15.66 -35.24
CA GLU A 118 -54.52 16.06 -36.12
C GLU A 118 -54.72 17.59 -36.16
N GLN A 119 -54.31 18.31 -35.10
CA GLN A 119 -54.41 19.77 -35.01
C GLN A 119 -53.19 20.52 -35.55
N VAL A 120 -52.01 19.88 -35.56
CA VAL A 120 -50.77 20.48 -36.02
C VAL A 120 -50.57 20.17 -37.50
N ILE A 121 -50.23 21.19 -38.30
CA ILE A 121 -49.86 21.05 -39.70
C ILE A 121 -48.76 19.98 -39.80
N HIS A 122 -49.05 18.91 -40.55
CA HIS A 122 -48.26 17.68 -40.58
C HIS A 122 -46.75 17.92 -40.88
N GLU A 123 -46.44 18.98 -41.61
CA GLU A 123 -45.08 19.43 -41.94
C GLU A 123 -44.24 19.82 -40.71
N ASP A 124 -44.81 20.57 -39.76
CA ASP A 124 -44.08 21.00 -38.56
C ASP A 124 -43.81 19.84 -37.61
N LEU A 125 -44.75 18.89 -37.55
CA LEU A 125 -44.63 17.67 -36.78
C LEU A 125 -43.54 16.75 -37.35
N LEU A 126 -43.54 16.55 -38.68
CA LEU A 126 -42.51 15.78 -39.36
C LEU A 126 -41.13 16.43 -39.15
N LYS A 127 -41.02 17.75 -39.29
CA LYS A 127 -39.77 18.48 -39.06
C LYS A 127 -39.27 18.35 -37.62
N TYR A 128 -40.16 18.28 -36.64
CA TYR A 128 -39.79 18.02 -35.24
C TYR A 128 -39.33 16.57 -35.03
N LEU A 129 -40.08 15.59 -35.55
CA LEU A 129 -39.76 14.16 -35.45
C LEU A 129 -38.45 13.81 -36.16
N PHE A 130 -38.22 14.34 -37.36
CA PHE A 130 -36.96 14.16 -38.08
C PHE A 130 -35.78 14.74 -37.30
N ARG A 131 -35.93 15.93 -36.70
CA ARG A 131 -34.89 16.52 -35.85
C ARG A 131 -34.61 15.67 -34.61
N ALA A 132 -35.65 15.13 -33.96
CA ALA A 132 -35.50 14.23 -32.82
C ALA A 132 -34.73 12.95 -33.23
N LYS A 133 -35.12 12.31 -34.34
CA LYS A 133 -34.45 11.13 -34.91
C LYS A 133 -32.98 11.40 -35.27
N LEU A 134 -32.70 12.52 -35.94
CA LEU A 134 -31.34 12.89 -36.30
C LEU A 134 -30.46 13.14 -35.07
N LYS A 135 -31.02 13.74 -34.01
CA LYS A 135 -30.33 13.93 -32.74
C LYS A 135 -30.00 12.61 -32.07
N GLU A 136 -30.92 11.64 -32.08
CA GLU A 136 -30.64 10.29 -31.55
C GLU A 136 -29.52 9.57 -32.32
N VAL A 137 -29.55 9.62 -33.65
CA VAL A 137 -28.50 9.03 -34.50
C VAL A 137 -27.15 9.72 -34.26
N GLY A 138 -27.17 11.05 -34.11
CA GLY A 138 -26.01 11.85 -33.76
C GLY A 138 -25.40 11.45 -32.42
N ILE A 139 -26.23 11.30 -31.37
CA ILE A 139 -25.79 10.85 -30.04
C ILE A 139 -25.20 9.43 -30.11
N LYS A 140 -25.83 8.51 -30.84
CA LYS A 140 -25.34 7.13 -31.02
C LYS A 140 -23.99 7.08 -31.72
N SER A 141 -23.78 7.90 -32.76
CA SER A 141 -22.50 7.98 -33.48
C SER A 141 -21.39 8.59 -32.62
N LYS A 142 -21.71 9.59 -31.79
CA LYS A 142 -20.75 10.23 -30.87
C LYS A 142 -20.35 9.29 -29.74
N GLN A 143 -21.29 8.51 -29.21
CA GLN A 143 -21.02 7.48 -28.21
C GLN A 143 -20.18 6.33 -28.77
N LYS A 144 -20.40 5.94 -30.04
CA LYS A 144 -19.56 4.93 -30.71
C LYS A 144 -18.12 5.42 -30.92
N ARG A 145 -17.93 6.70 -31.31
CA ARG A 145 -16.60 7.31 -31.45
C ARG A 145 -15.86 7.41 -30.11
N HIS A 146 -16.50 7.90 -29.06
CA HIS A 146 -15.89 7.98 -27.72
C HIS A 146 -15.60 6.59 -27.11
N LYS A 147 -16.27 5.53 -27.58
CA LYS A 147 -15.94 4.14 -27.21
C LYS A 147 -14.75 3.60 -28.02
N LEU A 148 -14.54 4.06 -29.26
CA LEU A 148 -13.38 3.70 -30.08
C LEU A 148 -12.11 4.44 -29.62
N GLU A 149 -12.21 5.72 -29.25
CA GLU A 149 -11.08 6.56 -28.78
C GLU A 149 -10.60 6.24 -27.35
N ARG A 150 -11.21 5.25 -26.68
CA ARG A 150 -10.80 4.74 -25.36
C ARG A 150 -10.02 3.42 -25.42
N PHE A 151 -9.71 2.93 -26.63
CA PHE A 151 -8.77 1.83 -26.91
C PHE A 151 -7.61 2.37 -27.76
#